data_AF-A0A8J9Z1W3-F1
#
_entry.id   AF-A0A8J9Z1W3-F1
#
_cell.length_a   1.000
_cell.length_b   1.000
_cell.length_c   1.000
_cell.angle_alpha   90.00
_cell.angle_beta   90.00
_cell.angle_gamma   90.00
#
_symmetry.space_group_name_H-M   'P 1'
#
loop_
_entity.id
_entity.type
_entity.pdbx_description
1 polymer ?
#
loop_
_entity_poly.entity_id
_entity_poly.type
_entity_poly.pdbx_seq_one_letter_code
_entity_poly.pdbx_strand_id
1 'polypeptide(L)'
;MSDQGWGCMLRCGQMMVAQALICRHLGRDWRWNSAAYDNDYTKILQLFLDKKDSCYSIHQIAQMGVSEGKSVGQWFGPNTVAQVLKKLALFEDWSSLAIHVAMDNTVIIDDIKKLCRSARQPTPSQVTNSFLHNGVSSDQTSARSRSPLPWQPLMLIIPLRLGLSELNPVYADCLKACFTLRQSLGMIGGKPNHAHYFIGYVGNSLVYLDPHTTQPAVELEGNVPIPDSSFHCSHPSRMNIQDLDPSIALGFFCQDEADFADLCDNLRRLIIGQKTHNAMFEVVQSRPTHWPPYVLPTRPDGTKTDFTSLDYELEGDRQYDSDEEFEIL
;
A
#
# COMPACT_ATOMS: atom_id res chain seq x y z
N MET A 1 -15.62 13.55 13.82
CA MET A 1 -16.37 12.83 12.77
C MET A 1 -16.16 11.34 13.04
N SER A 2 -17.17 10.48 12.86
CA SER A 2 -17.06 9.03 13.03
C SER A 2 -17.07 8.34 11.68
N ASP A 3 -16.26 7.29 11.51
CA ASP A 3 -16.23 6.45 10.31
C ASP A 3 -17.10 5.18 10.41
N GLN A 4 -17.86 5.05 11.51
CA GLN A 4 -18.76 3.93 11.73
C GLN A 4 -19.76 3.80 10.57
N GLY A 5 -19.84 2.59 10.01
CA GLY A 5 -20.77 2.24 8.95
C GLY A 5 -20.28 2.48 7.51
N TRP A 6 -19.10 3.08 7.32
CA TRP A 6 -18.55 3.32 5.97
C TRP A 6 -17.02 3.18 5.86
N GLY A 7 -16.27 3.38 6.93
CA GLY A 7 -14.81 3.42 6.92
C GLY A 7 -14.08 2.07 6.87
N CYS A 8 -14.78 0.94 6.89
CA CYS A 8 -14.16 -0.39 7.09
C CYS A 8 -13.03 -0.71 6.10
N MET A 9 -13.19 -0.41 4.80
CA MET A 9 -12.13 -0.65 3.82
C MET A 9 -10.95 0.31 3.98
N LEU A 10 -11.21 1.56 4.38
CA LEU A 10 -10.16 2.54 4.67
C LEU A 10 -9.31 2.07 5.85
N ARG A 11 -9.94 1.55 6.92
CA ARG A 11 -9.24 0.94 8.06
C ARG A 11 -8.44 -0.30 7.66
N CYS A 12 -8.96 -1.13 6.76
CA CYS A 12 -8.21 -2.26 6.21
C CYS A 12 -6.97 -1.81 5.43
N GLY A 13 -7.10 -0.77 4.61
CA GLY A 13 -5.98 -0.12 3.93
C GLY A 13 -4.93 0.44 4.90
N GLN A 14 -5.36 1.11 5.97
CA GLN A 14 -4.47 1.59 7.03
C GLN A 14 -3.69 0.43 7.65
N MET A 15 -4.35 -0.68 8.02
CA MET A 15 -3.69 -1.84 8.60
C MET A 15 -2.63 -2.44 7.66
N MET A 16 -2.92 -2.55 6.36
CA MET A 16 -1.95 -3.09 5.40
C MET A 16 -0.73 -2.18 5.22
N VAL A 17 -0.91 -0.85 5.15
CA VAL A 17 0.22 0.10 5.06
C VAL A 17 0.99 0.14 6.37
N ALA A 18 0.32 0.12 7.52
CA ALA A 18 0.98 0.03 8.82
C ALA A 18 1.87 -1.21 8.89
N GLN A 19 1.39 -2.37 8.43
CA GLN A 19 2.21 -3.59 8.36
C GLN A 19 3.43 -3.42 7.45
N ALA A 20 3.30 -2.74 6.31
CA ALA A 20 4.44 -2.43 5.43
C ALA A 20 5.47 -1.52 6.13
N LEU A 21 5.02 -0.51 6.86
CA LEU A 21 5.89 0.39 7.61
C LEU A 21 6.58 -0.30 8.79
N ILE A 22 5.90 -1.22 9.48
CA ILE A 22 6.51 -2.08 10.50
C ILE A 22 7.60 -2.95 9.87
N CYS A 23 7.32 -3.62 8.75
CA CYS A 23 8.33 -4.42 8.04
C CYS A 23 9.54 -3.57 7.63
N ARG A 24 9.31 -2.34 7.17
CA ARG A 24 10.36 -1.43 6.72
C ARG A 24 11.29 -0.97 7.86
N HIS A 25 10.71 -0.47 8.94
CA HIS A 25 11.47 0.27 9.96
C HIS A 25 11.84 -0.61 11.16
N LEU A 26 11.02 -1.62 11.48
CA LEU A 26 11.22 -2.49 12.65
C LEU A 26 11.57 -3.93 12.26
N GLY A 27 11.25 -4.34 11.03
CA GLY A 27 11.44 -5.70 10.54
C GLY A 27 10.27 -6.63 10.86
N ARG A 28 10.10 -7.69 10.06
CA ARG A 28 8.99 -8.65 10.17
C ARG A 28 8.96 -9.43 11.49
N ASP A 29 10.12 -9.57 12.13
CA ASP A 29 10.30 -10.30 13.39
C ASP A 29 9.99 -9.45 14.62
N TRP A 30 9.86 -8.13 14.48
CA TRP A 30 9.46 -7.26 15.58
C TRP A 30 8.11 -7.66 16.16
N ARG A 31 7.97 -7.54 17.48
CA ARG A 31 6.74 -7.82 18.21
C ARG A 31 6.48 -6.68 19.19
N TRP A 32 5.23 -6.24 19.24
CA TRP A 32 4.81 -5.23 20.19
C TRP A 32 4.95 -5.71 21.64
N ASN A 33 5.36 -4.80 22.52
CA ASN A 33 5.46 -5.01 23.95
C ASN A 33 5.01 -3.72 24.67
N SER A 34 3.92 -3.80 25.42
CA SER A 34 3.33 -2.68 26.15
C SER A 34 4.26 -2.01 27.17
N ALA A 35 5.31 -2.70 27.61
CA ALA A 35 6.28 -2.18 28.56
C ALA A 35 7.50 -1.50 27.90
N ALA A 36 7.64 -1.60 26.58
CA ALA A 36 8.80 -1.10 25.86
C ALA A 36 8.44 0.11 24.99
N TYR A 37 9.22 1.18 25.12
CA TYR A 37 9.13 2.33 24.24
C TYR A 37 9.99 2.11 23.00
N ASP A 38 9.41 2.34 21.82
CA ASP A 38 10.09 2.29 20.53
C ASP A 38 9.71 3.56 19.73
N ASN A 39 10.72 4.34 19.37
CA ASN A 39 10.55 5.63 18.71
C ASN A 39 10.04 5.47 17.29
N ASP A 40 10.51 4.48 16.55
CA ASP A 40 10.07 4.27 15.16
C ASP A 40 8.67 3.65 15.14
N TYR A 41 8.35 2.77 16.09
CA TYR A 41 6.97 2.33 16.32
C TYR A 41 6.02 3.51 16.60
N THR A 42 6.41 4.42 17.50
CA THR A 42 5.59 5.60 17.84
C THR A 42 5.37 6.48 16.63
N LYS A 43 6.41 6.75 15.82
CA LYS A 43 6.29 7.49 14.57
C LYS A 43 5.37 6.82 13.56
N ILE A 44 5.45 5.50 13.41
CA ILE A 44 4.53 4.75 12.55
C ILE A 44 3.10 4.97 13.02
N LEU A 45 2.81 4.77 14.32
CA LEU A 45 1.47 4.92 14.87
C LEU A 45 0.92 6.35 14.67
N GLN A 46 1.77 7.37 14.82
CA GLN A 46 1.41 8.78 14.57
C GLN A 46 0.88 9.02 13.15
N LEU A 47 1.34 8.28 12.15
CA LEU A 47 0.87 8.45 10.77
C LEU A 47 -0.61 8.06 10.58
N PHE A 48 -1.18 7.26 11.50
CA PHE A 48 -2.53 6.70 11.37
C PHE A 48 -3.53 7.24 12.39
N LEU A 49 -3.12 8.13 13.30
CA LEU A 49 -4.05 8.76 14.25
C LEU A 49 -5.18 9.44 13.49
N ASP A 50 -6.36 9.52 14.11
CA ASP A 50 -7.54 10.16 13.52
C ASP A 50 -7.45 11.69 13.59
N LYS A 51 -6.37 12.26 13.03
CA LYS A 51 -6.08 13.68 12.97
C LYS A 51 -5.69 14.07 11.56
N LYS A 52 -6.07 15.28 11.13
CA LYS A 52 -5.81 15.76 9.78
C LYS A 52 -4.32 15.89 9.45
N ASP A 53 -3.47 16.10 10.45
CA ASP A 53 -2.01 16.19 10.37
C ASP A 53 -1.30 14.82 10.38
N SER A 54 -2.07 13.72 10.35
CA SER A 54 -1.54 12.36 10.22
C SER A 54 -1.78 11.88 8.78
N CYS A 55 -0.69 11.54 8.08
CA CYS A 55 -0.66 11.34 6.62
C CYS A 55 -1.63 10.24 6.13
N TYR A 56 -1.72 9.14 6.87
CA TYR A 56 -2.62 8.02 6.57
C TYR A 56 -3.84 8.00 7.49
N SER A 57 -4.24 9.13 8.06
CA SER A 57 -5.46 9.22 8.86
C SER A 57 -6.72 8.95 8.03
N ILE A 58 -7.81 8.60 8.71
CA ILE A 58 -9.12 8.45 8.07
C ILE A 58 -9.55 9.73 7.33
N HIS A 59 -9.17 10.90 7.84
CA HIS A 59 -9.45 12.20 7.23
C HIS A 59 -8.77 12.32 5.87
N GLN A 60 -7.48 11.98 5.80
CA GLN A 60 -6.69 12.12 4.58
C GLN A 60 -7.05 11.06 3.54
N ILE A 61 -7.33 9.83 3.97
CA ILE A 61 -7.79 8.78 3.07
C ILE A 61 -9.16 9.14 2.48
N ALA A 62 -10.11 9.59 3.31
CA ALA A 62 -11.43 9.99 2.82
C ALA A 62 -11.36 11.20 1.89
N GLN A 63 -10.56 12.22 2.23
CA GLN A 63 -10.39 13.41 1.40
C GLN A 63 -9.71 13.09 0.06
N MET A 64 -8.65 12.28 0.08
CA MET A 64 -7.97 11.84 -1.14
C MET A 64 -8.89 11.00 -2.03
N GLY A 65 -9.85 10.26 -1.46
CA GLY A 65 -10.85 9.51 -2.21
C GLY A 65 -11.74 10.37 -3.11
N VAL A 66 -11.90 11.67 -2.81
CA VAL A 66 -12.61 12.61 -3.69
C VAL A 66 -11.91 12.72 -5.05
N SER A 67 -10.58 12.65 -5.08
CA SER A 67 -9.78 12.60 -6.33
C SER A 67 -9.90 11.28 -7.09
N GLU A 68 -10.56 10.27 -6.51
CA GLU A 68 -10.93 8.99 -7.13
C GLU A 68 -12.45 8.90 -7.37
N GLY A 69 -13.16 10.04 -7.34
CA GLY A 69 -14.61 10.09 -7.56
C GLY A 69 -15.46 9.55 -6.40
N LYS A 70 -14.87 9.30 -5.22
CA LYS A 70 -15.63 8.86 -4.03
C LYS A 70 -15.89 10.03 -3.08
N SER A 71 -17.16 10.27 -2.80
CA SER A 71 -17.53 11.27 -1.78
C SER A 71 -17.14 10.80 -0.38
N VAL A 72 -16.85 11.74 0.52
CA VAL A 72 -16.62 11.43 1.94
C VAL A 72 -17.85 10.72 2.51
N GLY A 73 -17.65 9.59 3.18
CA GLY A 73 -18.74 8.74 3.69
C GLY A 73 -19.14 7.60 2.75
N GLN A 74 -18.62 7.56 1.52
CA GLN A 74 -18.86 6.45 0.60
C GLN A 74 -17.89 5.29 0.89
N TRP A 75 -18.39 4.06 0.72
CA TRP A 75 -17.56 2.86 0.81
C TRP A 75 -16.58 2.74 -0.36
N PHE A 76 -15.37 2.24 -0.09
CA PHE A 76 -14.33 2.03 -1.10
C PHE A 76 -14.17 0.53 -1.40
N GLY A 77 -13.94 0.18 -2.66
CA GLY A 77 -13.40 -1.13 -3.02
C GLY A 77 -11.89 -1.24 -2.74
N PRO A 78 -11.32 -2.47 -2.80
CA PRO A 78 -9.89 -2.69 -2.61
C PRO A 78 -9.00 -1.89 -3.58
N ASN A 79 -9.40 -1.74 -4.84
CA ASN A 79 -8.65 -0.94 -5.82
C ASN A 79 -8.65 0.55 -5.44
N THR A 80 -9.81 1.12 -5.12
CA THR A 80 -9.92 2.55 -4.77
C THR A 80 -9.04 2.93 -3.59
N VAL A 81 -9.08 2.14 -2.49
CA VAL A 81 -8.22 2.42 -1.34
C VAL A 81 -6.73 2.27 -1.68
N ALA A 82 -6.36 1.33 -2.55
CA ALA A 82 -4.98 1.17 -3.00
C ALA A 82 -4.46 2.38 -3.79
N GLN A 83 -5.28 2.95 -4.69
CA GLN A 83 -4.93 4.18 -5.43
C GLN A 83 -4.80 5.39 -4.51
N VAL A 84 -5.73 5.54 -3.56
CA VAL A 84 -5.66 6.59 -2.53
C VAL A 84 -4.37 6.50 -1.71
N LEU A 85 -4.02 5.31 -1.22
CA LEU A 85 -2.80 5.11 -0.43
C LEU A 85 -1.55 5.39 -1.26
N LYS A 86 -1.55 5.01 -2.54
CA LYS A 86 -0.48 5.35 -3.48
C LYS A 86 -0.28 6.86 -3.63
N LYS A 87 -1.35 7.64 -3.72
CA LYS A 87 -1.28 9.10 -3.75
C LYS A 87 -0.78 9.68 -2.42
N LEU A 88 -1.29 9.20 -1.29
CA LEU A 88 -0.87 9.67 0.04
C LEU A 88 0.59 9.39 0.34
N ALA A 89 1.12 8.23 -0.08
CA ALA A 89 2.54 7.90 0.06
C ALA A 89 3.48 8.90 -0.64
N LEU A 90 2.97 9.72 -1.57
CA LEU A 90 3.73 10.81 -2.15
C LEU A 90 4.06 11.90 -1.14
N PHE A 91 3.27 12.08 -0.08
CA PHE A 91 3.43 13.13 0.93
C PHE A 91 4.16 12.68 2.21
N GLU A 92 4.41 11.38 2.35
CA GLU A 92 5.13 10.80 3.49
C GLU A 92 6.62 10.58 3.13
N ASP A 93 7.49 11.50 3.60
CA ASP A 93 8.90 11.53 3.22
C ASP A 93 9.82 10.68 4.12
N TRP A 94 9.44 10.41 5.37
CA TRP A 94 10.28 9.67 6.31
C TRP A 94 10.44 8.20 5.90
N SER A 95 9.34 7.54 5.55
CA SER A 95 9.43 6.17 5.03
C SER A 95 9.73 6.17 3.55
N SER A 96 9.46 7.23 2.79
CA SER A 96 9.72 7.26 1.34
C SER A 96 9.29 5.94 0.69
N LEU A 97 8.05 5.50 0.92
CA LEU A 97 7.54 4.22 0.42
C LEU A 97 7.11 4.37 -1.03
N ALA A 98 7.54 3.47 -1.92
CA ALA A 98 7.03 3.38 -3.28
C ALA A 98 5.81 2.44 -3.28
N ILE A 99 4.62 2.96 -3.55
CA ILE A 99 3.42 2.12 -3.70
C ILE A 99 3.12 1.93 -5.18
N HIS A 100 3.10 0.68 -5.64
CA HIS A 100 2.69 0.31 -6.98
C HIS A 100 1.39 -0.49 -6.92
N VAL A 101 0.39 -0.08 -7.69
CA VAL A 101 -0.86 -0.82 -7.86
C VAL A 101 -0.84 -1.46 -9.25
N ALA A 102 -0.78 -2.78 -9.30
CA ALA A 102 -0.77 -3.55 -10.55
C ALA A 102 -2.20 -3.67 -11.08
N MET A 103 -2.47 -3.01 -12.21
CA MET A 103 -3.77 -3.05 -12.89
C MET A 103 -3.83 -4.21 -13.89
N ASP A 104 -5.03 -4.52 -14.36
CA ASP A 104 -5.27 -5.49 -15.45
C ASP A 104 -4.69 -6.88 -15.15
N ASN A 105 -4.68 -7.27 -13.87
CA ASN A 105 -4.10 -8.51 -13.36
C ASN A 105 -2.67 -8.76 -13.88
N THR A 106 -1.88 -7.70 -14.08
CA THR A 106 -0.54 -7.80 -14.70
C THR A 106 0.50 -7.02 -13.90
N VAL A 107 1.50 -7.72 -13.37
CA VAL A 107 2.67 -7.13 -12.72
C VAL A 107 3.76 -6.91 -13.75
N ILE A 108 4.13 -5.65 -13.99
CA ILE A 108 5.15 -5.27 -14.98
C ILE A 108 6.45 -4.89 -14.26
N ILE A 109 7.47 -5.74 -14.40
CA ILE A 109 8.73 -5.63 -13.66
C ILE A 109 9.46 -4.33 -13.97
N ASP A 110 9.59 -3.97 -15.25
CA ASP A 110 10.34 -2.78 -15.66
C ASP A 110 9.72 -1.47 -15.13
N ASP A 111 8.38 -1.41 -15.03
CA ASP A 111 7.67 -0.26 -14.47
C ASP A 111 7.93 -0.11 -12.97
N ILE A 112 7.88 -1.22 -12.24
CA ILE A 112 8.18 -1.25 -10.81
C ILE A 112 9.64 -0.86 -10.57
N LYS A 113 10.58 -1.38 -11.36
CA LYS A 113 11.99 -0.98 -11.28
C LYS A 113 12.18 0.51 -11.58
N LYS A 114 11.47 1.04 -12.58
CA LYS A 114 11.50 2.47 -12.92
C LYS A 114 10.94 3.33 -11.77
N LEU A 115 9.87 2.89 -11.11
CA LEU A 115 9.30 3.55 -9.93
C LEU A 115 10.31 3.57 -8.78
N CYS A 116 10.82 2.40 -8.39
CA CYS A 116 11.63 2.28 -7.19
C CYS A 116 13.05 2.84 -7.36
N ARG A 117 13.53 2.98 -8.61
CA ARG A 117 14.81 3.64 -8.91
C ARG A 117 14.64 5.11 -9.28
N SER A 118 13.44 5.66 -9.23
CA SER A 118 13.25 7.10 -9.44
C SER A 118 13.79 7.85 -8.23
N ALA A 119 14.74 8.76 -8.44
CA ALA A 119 15.19 9.62 -7.36
C ALA A 119 14.05 10.57 -6.99
N ARG A 120 13.40 10.34 -5.84
CA ARG A 120 12.71 11.43 -5.15
C ARG A 120 13.79 12.45 -4.82
N GLN A 121 13.86 13.53 -5.59
CA GLN A 121 14.76 14.62 -5.23
C GLN A 121 14.38 15.06 -3.82
N PRO A 122 15.29 15.02 -2.85
CA PRO A 122 15.03 15.62 -1.56
C PRO A 122 14.68 17.09 -1.84
N THR A 123 13.60 17.56 -1.24
CA THR A 123 13.27 18.99 -1.24
C THR A 123 14.51 19.75 -0.71
N PRO A 124 14.91 20.88 -1.32
CA PRO A 124 16.06 21.65 -0.86
C PRO A 124 15.70 22.37 0.44
N SER A 125 15.72 21.62 1.54
CA SER A 125 15.52 22.12 2.89
C SER A 125 16.60 21.47 3.76
N GLN A 126 17.56 22.30 4.17
CA GLN A 126 18.71 21.99 5.03
C GLN A 126 19.97 21.45 4.32
N VAL A 127 20.49 22.20 3.36
CA VAL A 127 21.94 22.28 3.20
C VAL A 127 22.45 23.22 4.28
N THR A 128 22.96 22.67 5.38
CA THR A 128 23.85 23.43 6.26
C THR A 128 25.12 23.74 5.46
N ASN A 129 25.40 25.03 5.30
CA ASN A 129 26.62 25.52 4.66
C ASN A 129 27.86 25.11 5.46
N SER A 130 28.46 24.00 5.07
CA SER A 130 29.87 23.66 5.31
C SER A 130 30.22 22.73 4.15
N PHE A 131 31.04 23.08 3.16
CA PHE A 131 32.39 23.63 3.23
C PHE A 131 32.69 24.43 1.94
N LEU A 132 33.19 25.66 2.08
CA LEU A 132 33.93 26.33 1.02
C LEU A 132 35.36 25.82 1.03
N HIS A 133 35.78 25.10 -0.01
CA HIS A 133 37.18 25.14 -0.43
C HIS A 133 37.29 25.12 -1.96
N ASN A 134 37.85 26.22 -2.48
CA ASN A 134 38.25 26.45 -3.87
C ASN A 134 39.17 25.34 -4.43
N GLY A 135 39.07 25.07 -5.73
CA GLY A 135 40.21 24.56 -6.48
C GLY A 135 39.91 23.88 -7.83
N VAL A 136 40.02 24.67 -8.91
CA VAL A 136 40.57 24.33 -10.25
C VAL A 136 39.89 23.24 -11.09
N SER A 137 39.44 23.69 -12.27
CA SER A 137 38.96 22.92 -13.41
C SER A 137 40.01 21.97 -13.98
N SER A 138 39.63 20.71 -14.21
CA SER A 138 40.24 19.88 -15.25
C SER A 138 39.18 18.98 -15.88
N ASP A 139 38.97 19.22 -17.17
CA ASP A 139 38.18 18.42 -18.10
C ASP A 139 38.63 16.96 -18.08
N GLN A 140 37.76 16.05 -17.63
CA GLN A 140 37.87 14.62 -17.89
C GLN A 140 36.48 14.04 -18.16
N THR A 141 36.21 13.81 -19.45
CA THR A 141 35.13 13.00 -19.99
C THR A 141 35.34 11.52 -19.65
N SER A 142 35.24 11.18 -18.37
CA SER A 142 35.04 9.79 -17.95
C SER A 142 33.56 9.47 -18.04
N ALA A 143 33.16 8.52 -18.90
CA ALA A 143 31.87 7.85 -18.82
C ALA A 143 31.76 7.22 -17.42
N ARG A 144 31.30 8.00 -16.44
CA ARG A 144 30.95 7.48 -15.12
C ARG A 144 29.86 6.47 -15.38
N SER A 145 30.20 5.18 -15.22
CA SER A 145 29.23 4.14 -14.93
C SER A 145 28.33 4.70 -13.83
N ARG A 146 27.15 5.18 -14.23
CA ARG A 146 26.17 5.70 -13.29
C ARG A 146 25.77 4.48 -12.48
N SER A 147 26.27 4.39 -11.26
CA SER A 147 25.76 3.42 -10.28
C SER A 147 24.23 3.52 -10.32
N PRO A 148 23.50 2.40 -10.38
CA PRO A 148 22.05 2.44 -10.39
C PRO A 148 21.56 3.26 -9.20
N LEU A 149 20.52 4.07 -9.43
CA LEU A 149 19.90 4.87 -8.38
C LEU A 149 19.46 3.95 -7.22
N PRO A 150 19.52 4.43 -5.96
CA PRO A 150 19.16 3.62 -4.81
C PRO A 150 17.71 3.16 -4.91
N TRP A 151 17.45 1.93 -4.45
CA TRP A 151 16.10 1.35 -4.44
C TRP A 151 15.26 1.96 -3.33
N GLN A 152 14.10 2.50 -3.71
CA GLN A 152 13.05 2.90 -2.80
C GLN A 152 12.21 1.67 -2.40
N PRO A 153 12.07 1.36 -1.10
CA PRO A 153 11.31 0.19 -0.65
C PRO A 153 9.88 0.20 -1.20
N LEU A 154 9.44 -0.98 -1.65
CA LEU A 154 8.25 -1.18 -2.46
C LEU A 154 7.14 -1.80 -1.62
N MET A 155 5.94 -1.24 -1.71
CA MET A 155 4.68 -1.92 -1.43
C MET A 155 3.95 -2.16 -2.76
N LEU A 156 3.88 -3.41 -3.18
CA LEU A 156 3.13 -3.86 -4.35
C LEU A 156 1.73 -4.26 -3.91
N ILE A 157 0.71 -3.69 -4.55
CA ILE A 157 -0.69 -4.04 -4.36
C ILE A 157 -1.24 -4.60 -5.67
N ILE A 158 -1.93 -5.74 -5.62
CA ILE A 158 -2.55 -6.38 -6.77
C ILE A 158 -4.05 -6.54 -6.49
N PRO A 159 -4.89 -5.59 -6.92
CA PRO A 159 -6.35 -5.74 -6.91
C PRO A 159 -6.76 -6.88 -7.85
N LEU A 160 -7.71 -7.71 -7.41
CA LEU A 160 -8.17 -8.90 -8.14
C LEU A 160 -9.69 -9.08 -7.99
N ARG A 161 -10.30 -9.65 -9.02
CA ARG A 161 -11.66 -10.20 -8.99
C ARG A 161 -11.59 -11.70 -9.27
N LEU A 162 -11.83 -12.52 -8.26
CA LEU A 162 -11.60 -13.98 -8.30
C LEU A 162 -12.88 -14.82 -8.49
N GLY A 163 -13.95 -14.18 -8.95
CA GLY A 163 -15.24 -14.79 -9.22
C GLY A 163 -16.33 -13.74 -9.42
N LEU A 164 -17.54 -14.18 -9.79
CA LEU A 164 -18.68 -13.28 -10.02
C LEU A 164 -19.33 -12.88 -8.70
N SER A 165 -19.86 -13.84 -7.94
CA SER A 165 -20.48 -13.59 -6.63
C SER A 165 -19.74 -14.23 -5.47
N GLU A 166 -19.04 -15.33 -5.76
CA GLU A 166 -18.31 -16.15 -4.81
C GLU A 166 -16.91 -16.41 -5.35
N LEU A 167 -15.95 -16.69 -4.46
CA LEU A 167 -14.61 -17.09 -4.86
C LEU A 167 -14.66 -18.37 -5.72
N ASN A 168 -14.03 -18.36 -6.89
CA ASN A 168 -13.84 -19.60 -7.64
C ASN A 168 -12.84 -20.50 -6.88
N PRO A 169 -13.21 -21.73 -6.50
CA PRO A 169 -12.36 -22.62 -5.70
C PRO A 169 -10.98 -22.90 -6.31
N VAL A 170 -10.82 -22.76 -7.63
CA VAL A 170 -9.53 -22.95 -8.32
C VAL A 170 -8.43 -22.00 -7.79
N TYR A 171 -8.83 -20.82 -7.28
CA TYR A 171 -7.88 -19.83 -6.78
C TYR A 171 -7.53 -20.00 -5.30
N ALA A 172 -8.25 -20.86 -4.55
CA ALA A 172 -8.09 -20.97 -3.11
C ALA A 172 -6.65 -21.35 -2.69
N ASP A 173 -6.02 -22.30 -3.38
CA ASP A 173 -4.66 -22.73 -3.04
C ASP A 173 -3.60 -21.71 -3.47
N CYS A 174 -3.84 -21.00 -4.58
CA CYS A 174 -2.99 -19.88 -5.00
C CYS A 174 -3.04 -18.73 -4.00
N LEU A 175 -4.23 -18.38 -3.49
CA LEU A 175 -4.40 -17.40 -2.42
C LEU A 175 -3.66 -17.80 -1.15
N LYS A 176 -3.79 -19.06 -0.72
CA LYS A 176 -3.05 -19.59 0.43
C LYS A 176 -1.53 -19.45 0.21
N ALA A 177 -1.04 -19.77 -0.99
CA ALA A 177 0.37 -19.64 -1.33
C ALA A 177 0.88 -18.19 -1.19
N CYS A 178 0.08 -17.17 -1.55
CA CYS A 178 0.44 -15.76 -1.35
C CYS A 178 0.78 -15.42 0.10
N PHE A 179 0.10 -16.02 1.09
CA PHE A 179 0.38 -15.81 2.52
C PHE A 179 1.69 -16.45 2.99
N THR A 180 2.24 -17.40 2.23
CA THR A 180 3.48 -18.10 2.59
C THR A 180 4.74 -17.37 2.14
N LEU A 181 4.60 -16.36 1.28
CA LEU A 181 5.72 -15.57 0.78
C LEU A 181 6.27 -14.66 1.88
N ARG A 182 7.59 -14.53 1.99
CA ARG A 182 8.22 -13.67 3.02
C ARG A 182 7.81 -12.20 2.90
N GLN A 183 7.53 -11.78 1.67
CA GLN A 183 7.09 -10.43 1.32
C GLN A 183 5.61 -10.19 1.63
N SER A 184 4.84 -11.22 2.00
CA SER A 184 3.39 -11.11 2.15
C SER A 184 3.00 -10.06 3.20
N LEU A 185 2.20 -9.10 2.77
CA LEU A 185 1.44 -8.20 3.64
C LEU A 185 0.02 -8.73 3.85
N GLY A 186 -0.31 -9.93 3.37
CA GLY A 186 -1.67 -10.46 3.38
C GLY A 186 -2.55 -9.85 2.28
N MET A 187 -3.83 -9.70 2.57
CA MET A 187 -4.79 -9.14 1.61
C MET A 187 -5.92 -8.39 2.31
N ILE A 188 -6.52 -7.43 1.62
CA ILE A 188 -7.75 -6.75 2.04
C ILE A 188 -8.88 -7.13 1.09
N GLY A 189 -10.11 -7.18 1.60
CA GLY A 189 -11.27 -7.53 0.79
C GLY A 189 -12.53 -7.59 1.64
N GLY A 190 -13.62 -8.01 1.02
CA GLY A 190 -14.91 -8.14 1.68
C GLY A 190 -16.01 -7.34 0.98
N LYS A 191 -17.24 -7.61 1.40
CA LYS A 191 -18.45 -6.98 0.84
C LYS A 191 -18.53 -5.50 1.25
N PRO A 192 -19.36 -4.69 0.56
CA PRO A 192 -19.69 -3.35 1.02
C PRO A 192 -20.04 -3.33 2.51
N ASN A 193 -19.36 -2.46 3.27
CA ASN A 193 -19.49 -2.30 4.72
C ASN A 193 -19.10 -3.53 5.58
N HIS A 194 -18.45 -4.53 5.00
CA HIS A 194 -17.96 -5.75 5.67
C HIS A 194 -16.54 -6.10 5.18
N ALA A 195 -15.63 -5.13 5.26
CA ALA A 195 -14.24 -5.30 4.85
C ALA A 195 -13.36 -5.86 5.98
N HIS A 196 -12.41 -6.72 5.63
CA HIS A 196 -11.46 -7.33 6.56
C HIS A 196 -10.03 -7.25 6.04
N TYR A 197 -9.06 -7.26 6.97
CA TYR A 197 -7.65 -7.40 6.66
C TYR A 197 -7.18 -8.82 7.00
N PHE A 198 -6.98 -9.64 5.98
CA PHE A 198 -6.55 -11.03 6.10
C PHE A 198 -5.03 -11.11 6.22
N ILE A 199 -4.56 -11.78 7.26
CA ILE A 199 -3.13 -11.83 7.65
C ILE A 199 -2.52 -13.23 7.52
N GLY A 200 -3.32 -14.24 7.19
CA GLY A 200 -2.87 -15.62 7.04
C GLY A 200 -4.02 -16.60 6.91
N TYR A 201 -3.71 -17.90 7.05
CA TYR A 201 -4.70 -18.96 7.00
C TYR A 201 -4.32 -20.14 7.89
N VAL A 202 -5.31 -20.96 8.25
CA VAL A 202 -5.16 -22.26 8.92
C VAL A 202 -6.14 -23.24 8.28
N GLY A 203 -5.64 -24.28 7.62
CA GLY A 203 -6.48 -25.23 6.87
C GLY A 203 -7.24 -24.53 5.74
N ASN A 204 -8.57 -24.51 5.83
CA ASN A 204 -9.46 -23.80 4.91
C ASN A 204 -10.01 -22.49 5.47
N SER A 205 -9.52 -22.05 6.62
CA SER A 205 -9.96 -20.80 7.24
C SER A 205 -8.93 -19.71 7.04
N LEU A 206 -9.37 -18.55 6.58
CA LEU A 206 -8.57 -17.33 6.60
C LEU A 206 -8.57 -16.75 8.00
N VAL A 207 -7.46 -16.14 8.41
CA VAL A 207 -7.30 -15.41 9.68
C VAL A 207 -7.25 -13.92 9.36
N TYR A 208 -8.03 -13.11 10.07
CA TYR A 208 -8.15 -11.68 9.76
C TYR A 208 -8.31 -10.79 10.99
N LEU A 209 -8.02 -9.51 10.79
CA LEU A 209 -8.31 -8.41 11.70
C LEU A 209 -9.58 -7.69 11.23
N ASP A 210 -10.46 -7.42 12.18
CA ASP A 210 -11.81 -6.91 11.94
C ASP A 210 -11.92 -5.45 12.42
N PRO A 211 -12.20 -4.48 11.53
CA PRO A 211 -12.33 -3.07 11.91
C PRO A 211 -13.72 -2.70 12.46
N HIS A 212 -14.70 -3.60 12.55
CA HIS A 212 -16.10 -3.26 12.88
C HIS A 212 -16.37 -3.07 14.39
N THR A 213 -15.40 -2.52 15.12
CA THR A 213 -15.58 -2.10 16.52
C THR A 213 -15.26 -0.61 16.64
N THR A 214 -16.27 0.20 16.94
CA THR A 214 -16.08 1.64 17.17
C THR A 214 -15.38 1.84 18.51
N GLN A 215 -14.23 2.52 18.48
CA GLN A 215 -13.47 2.91 19.67
C GLN A 215 -13.40 4.45 19.76
N PRO A 216 -13.27 5.03 20.96
CA PRO A 216 -12.96 6.46 21.10
C PRO A 216 -11.65 6.82 20.40
N ALA A 217 -11.60 7.98 19.75
CA ALA A 217 -10.36 8.48 19.17
C ALA A 217 -9.33 8.76 20.28
N VAL A 218 -8.07 8.42 20.03
CA VAL A 218 -6.97 8.72 20.96
C VAL A 218 -6.60 10.19 20.87
N GLU A 219 -6.90 10.94 21.92
CA GLU A 219 -6.44 12.32 22.09
C GLU A 219 -5.07 12.34 22.78
N LEU A 220 -4.17 13.19 22.29
CA LEU A 220 -2.85 13.35 22.88
C LEU A 220 -2.86 14.62 23.73
N GLU A 221 -2.66 14.47 25.03
CA GLU A 221 -2.51 15.58 25.96
C GLU A 221 -1.02 15.80 26.28
N GLY A 222 -0.45 16.90 25.79
CA GLY A 222 0.95 17.26 26.05
C GLY A 222 1.98 16.27 25.49
N ASN A 223 3.05 16.03 26.24
CA ASN A 223 4.16 15.13 25.87
C ASN A 223 3.98 13.69 26.38
N VAL A 224 2.74 13.24 26.61
CA VAL A 224 2.47 11.87 27.08
C VAL A 224 2.61 10.89 25.91
N PRO A 225 3.21 9.69 26.13
CA PRO A 225 3.21 8.63 25.12
C PRO A 225 1.81 8.28 24.64
N ILE A 226 1.68 7.89 23.38
CA ILE A 226 0.40 7.50 22.79
C ILE A 226 -0.12 6.26 23.54
N PRO A 227 -1.33 6.29 24.13
CA PRO A 227 -1.94 5.08 24.65
C PRO A 227 -2.29 4.16 23.47
N ASP A 228 -1.50 3.11 23.28
CA ASP A 228 -1.49 2.32 22.05
C ASP A 228 -2.28 1.01 22.15
N SER A 229 -2.79 0.65 23.33
CA SER A 229 -3.46 -0.63 23.58
C SER A 229 -4.66 -0.89 22.67
N SER A 230 -5.39 0.15 22.23
CA SER A 230 -6.54 0.05 21.33
C SER A 230 -6.17 -0.30 19.88
N PHE A 231 -4.89 -0.19 19.52
CA PHE A 231 -4.38 -0.47 18.16
C PHE A 231 -3.84 -1.90 18.03
N HIS A 232 -3.88 -2.71 19.09
CA HIS A 232 -3.44 -4.10 19.09
C HIS A 232 -4.60 -5.05 19.34
N CYS A 233 -4.88 -5.92 18.36
CA CYS A 233 -5.90 -6.95 18.49
C CYS A 233 -5.33 -8.19 19.18
N SER A 234 -5.91 -8.57 20.32
CA SER A 234 -5.52 -9.77 21.07
C SER A 234 -6.16 -11.06 20.54
N HIS A 235 -7.24 -10.96 19.76
CA HIS A 235 -8.05 -12.10 19.32
C HIS A 235 -8.41 -11.97 17.84
N PRO A 236 -7.63 -12.57 16.92
CA PRO A 236 -7.94 -12.52 15.50
C PRO A 236 -9.14 -13.42 15.16
N SER A 237 -9.91 -13.00 14.17
CA SER A 237 -11.10 -13.72 13.69
C SER A 237 -10.76 -14.71 12.57
N ARG A 238 -11.70 -15.61 12.28
CA ARG A 238 -11.55 -16.62 11.22
C ARG A 238 -12.83 -16.79 10.42
N MET A 239 -12.70 -17.06 9.12
CA MET A 239 -13.80 -17.41 8.23
C MET A 239 -13.37 -18.47 7.22
N ASN A 240 -14.29 -19.22 6.61
CA ASN A 240 -13.94 -20.14 5.53
C ASN A 240 -13.46 -19.34 4.31
N ILE A 241 -12.43 -19.82 3.62
CA ILE A 241 -11.93 -19.20 2.40
C ILE A 241 -13.01 -19.10 1.31
N GLN A 242 -13.98 -20.02 1.29
CA GLN A 242 -15.08 -19.99 0.31
C GLN A 242 -16.13 -18.92 0.61
N ASP A 243 -16.17 -18.39 1.84
CA ASP A 243 -17.07 -17.29 2.20
C ASP A 243 -16.49 -15.91 1.83
N LEU A 244 -15.25 -15.89 1.30
CA LEU A 244 -14.54 -14.68 0.89
C LEU A 244 -15.23 -14.02 -0.31
N ASP A 245 -15.44 -12.70 -0.23
CA ASP A 245 -15.88 -11.92 -1.38
C ASP A 245 -14.82 -11.97 -2.49
N PRO A 246 -15.19 -12.16 -3.78
CA PRO A 246 -14.21 -12.28 -4.86
C PRO A 246 -13.43 -10.99 -5.12
N SER A 247 -13.84 -9.82 -4.62
CA SER A 247 -13.11 -8.56 -4.71
C SER A 247 -12.07 -8.42 -3.60
N ILE A 248 -10.79 -8.48 -3.96
CA ILE A 248 -9.67 -8.38 -3.00
C ILE A 248 -8.54 -7.52 -3.55
N ALA A 249 -7.58 -7.19 -2.68
CA ALA A 249 -6.25 -6.74 -3.08
C ALA A 249 -5.17 -7.45 -2.27
N LEU A 250 -4.24 -8.12 -2.96
CA LEU A 250 -3.06 -8.73 -2.36
C LEU A 250 -2.00 -7.65 -2.10
N GLY A 251 -1.29 -7.74 -0.98
CA GLY A 251 -0.18 -6.84 -0.64
C GLY A 251 1.14 -7.58 -0.50
N PHE A 252 2.22 -7.00 -1.03
CA PHE A 252 3.59 -7.48 -0.85
C PHE A 252 4.55 -6.33 -0.54
N PHE A 253 5.51 -6.55 0.35
CA PHE A 253 6.55 -5.60 0.71
C PHE A 253 7.94 -6.12 0.32
N CYS A 254 8.71 -5.28 -0.36
CA CYS A 254 10.09 -5.57 -0.74
C CYS A 254 11.00 -4.43 -0.26
N GLN A 255 11.91 -4.72 0.67
CA GLN A 255 12.82 -3.73 1.22
C GLN A 255 13.82 -3.27 0.15
N ASP A 256 14.31 -4.20 -0.67
CA ASP A 256 15.28 -3.92 -1.72
C ASP A 256 14.91 -4.60 -3.06
N GLU A 257 15.75 -4.37 -4.07
CA GLU A 257 15.54 -4.99 -5.39
C GLU A 257 15.72 -6.51 -5.37
N ALA A 258 16.51 -7.05 -4.43
CA ALA A 258 16.70 -8.49 -4.29
C ALA A 258 15.45 -9.15 -3.69
N ASP A 259 14.79 -8.51 -2.72
CA ASP A 259 13.47 -8.91 -2.22
C ASP A 259 12.43 -8.94 -3.33
N PHE A 260 12.44 -7.94 -4.21
CA PHE A 260 11.51 -7.88 -5.35
C PHE A 260 11.80 -8.96 -6.39
N ALA A 261 13.08 -9.22 -6.70
CA ALA A 261 13.47 -10.31 -7.58
C ALA A 261 13.02 -11.68 -7.02
N ASP A 262 13.25 -11.92 -5.72
CA ASP A 262 12.81 -13.14 -5.04
C ASP A 262 11.28 -13.28 -5.04
N LEU A 263 10.55 -12.17 -4.86
CA LEU A 263 9.10 -12.16 -4.99
C LEU A 263 8.69 -12.62 -6.39
N CYS A 264 9.21 -11.99 -7.46
CA CYS A 264 8.87 -12.35 -8.83
C CYS A 264 9.14 -13.83 -9.14
N ASP A 265 10.26 -14.39 -8.68
CA ASP A 265 10.60 -15.79 -8.89
C ASP A 265 9.64 -16.72 -8.15
N ASN A 266 9.27 -16.39 -6.92
CA ASN A 266 8.29 -17.16 -6.15
C ASN A 266 6.88 -17.04 -6.70
N LEU A 267 6.45 -15.86 -7.18
CA LEU A 267 5.15 -15.67 -7.86
C LEU A 267 5.08 -16.57 -9.11
N ARG A 268 6.11 -16.56 -9.94
CA ARG A 268 6.18 -17.43 -11.13
C ARG A 268 6.15 -18.91 -10.77
N ARG A 269 6.89 -19.31 -9.73
CA ARG A 269 7.04 -20.72 -9.36
C ARG A 269 5.82 -21.30 -8.63
N LEU A 270 5.31 -20.57 -7.64
CA LEU A 270 4.31 -21.08 -6.70
C LEU A 270 2.87 -20.76 -7.09
N ILE A 271 2.66 -19.69 -7.85
CA ILE A 271 1.32 -19.16 -8.16
C ILE A 271 1.01 -19.35 -9.64
N ILE A 272 1.88 -18.89 -10.54
CA ILE A 272 1.63 -18.93 -11.99
C ILE A 272 1.98 -20.29 -12.60
N GLY A 273 3.10 -20.90 -12.18
CA GLY A 273 3.63 -22.15 -12.71
C GLY A 273 2.91 -23.42 -12.25
N GLN A 274 1.85 -23.29 -11.44
CA GLN A 274 0.98 -24.40 -11.09
C GLN A 274 0.30 -24.90 -12.37
N LYS A 275 0.24 -26.23 -12.59
CA LYS A 275 -0.31 -26.85 -13.81
C LYS A 275 -1.80 -26.58 -14.07
N THR A 276 -2.46 -25.88 -13.17
CA THR A 276 -3.83 -25.39 -13.33
C THR A 276 -3.79 -24.15 -14.21
N HIS A 277 -4.35 -24.23 -15.41
CA HIS A 277 -4.35 -23.18 -16.46
C HIS A 277 -4.98 -21.81 -16.07
N ASN A 278 -5.23 -21.54 -14.79
CA ASN A 278 -5.96 -20.36 -14.31
C ASN A 278 -5.10 -19.58 -13.30
N ALA A 279 -4.18 -18.74 -13.80
CA ALA A 279 -3.42 -17.82 -12.95
C ALA A 279 -4.32 -16.65 -12.49
N MET A 280 -4.17 -16.20 -11.25
CA MET A 280 -4.91 -15.02 -10.74
C MET A 280 -4.43 -13.72 -11.40
N PHE A 281 -3.16 -13.68 -11.79
CA PHE A 281 -2.49 -12.55 -12.44
C PHE A 281 -1.22 -13.04 -13.15
N GLU A 282 -0.67 -12.21 -14.02
CA GLU A 282 0.55 -12.48 -14.75
C GLU A 282 1.72 -11.61 -14.24
N VAL A 283 2.94 -12.11 -14.43
CA VAL A 283 4.18 -11.35 -14.16
C VAL A 283 4.98 -11.28 -15.45
N VAL A 284 5.03 -10.09 -16.05
CA VAL A 284 5.71 -9.84 -17.33
C VAL A 284 6.93 -8.94 -17.12
N GLN A 285 7.94 -9.10 -17.96
CA GLN A 285 9.17 -8.32 -17.84
C GLN A 285 8.93 -6.86 -18.20
N SER A 286 8.39 -6.62 -19.40
CA SER A 286 8.26 -5.28 -19.98
C SER A 286 6.81 -4.98 -20.31
N ARG A 287 6.45 -3.71 -20.23
CA ARG A 287 5.13 -3.20 -20.58
C ARG A 287 4.77 -3.55 -22.04
N PRO A 288 3.58 -4.09 -22.33
CA PRO A 288 3.15 -4.33 -23.71
C PRO A 288 3.17 -3.04 -24.54
N THR A 289 3.65 -3.13 -25.78
CA THR A 289 3.89 -1.95 -26.65
C THR A 289 2.64 -1.16 -27.02
N HIS A 290 1.46 -1.79 -26.98
CA HIS A 290 0.17 -1.15 -27.28
C HIS A 290 -0.44 -0.45 -26.06
N TRP A 291 0.13 -0.61 -24.86
CA TRP A 291 -0.37 0.08 -23.67
C TRP A 291 0.21 1.49 -23.58
N PRO A 292 -0.50 2.44 -22.93
CA PRO A 292 0.04 3.75 -22.65
C PRO A 292 1.38 3.68 -21.89
N PRO A 293 2.33 4.60 -22.13
CA PRO A 293 3.58 4.65 -21.39
C PRO A 293 3.36 4.73 -19.89
N TYR A 294 4.21 4.05 -19.10
CA TYR A 294 4.14 4.15 -17.64
C TYR A 294 4.56 5.54 -17.16
N VAL A 295 3.61 6.24 -16.55
CA VAL A 295 3.78 7.56 -15.94
C VAL A 295 4.12 7.36 -14.46
N LEU A 296 5.23 7.95 -14.04
CA LEU A 296 5.61 7.96 -12.63
C LEU A 296 4.63 8.83 -11.84
N PRO A 297 4.20 8.40 -10.65
CA PRO A 297 3.38 9.22 -9.79
C PRO A 297 4.19 10.44 -9.34
N THR A 298 3.62 11.63 -9.54
CA THR A 298 4.20 12.91 -9.13
C THR A 298 3.29 13.57 -8.11
N ARG A 299 3.88 14.36 -7.20
CA ARG A 299 3.09 15.33 -6.43
C ARG A 299 2.45 16.30 -7.43
N PRO A 300 1.20 16.74 -7.24
CA PRO A 300 0.61 17.80 -8.05
C PRO A 300 1.53 19.04 -8.06
N ASP A 301 1.86 19.56 -9.25
CA ASP A 301 2.77 20.70 -9.40
C ASP A 301 2.14 21.98 -8.84
N GLY A 302 2.91 22.74 -8.06
CA GLY A 302 2.56 24.13 -7.70
C GLY A 302 2.25 24.41 -6.24
N THR A 303 2.21 23.40 -5.37
CA THR A 303 2.00 23.64 -3.95
C THR A 303 3.09 23.02 -3.07
N LYS A 304 3.76 23.87 -2.31
CA LYS A 304 4.34 23.49 -1.00
C LYS A 304 3.22 23.18 0.02
N THR A 305 2.05 22.71 -0.41
CA THR A 305 0.94 22.47 0.50
C THR A 305 1.19 21.16 1.18
N ASP A 306 1.42 21.27 2.49
CA ASP A 306 1.00 20.29 3.46
C ASP A 306 -0.26 19.57 2.98
N PHE A 307 -0.27 18.24 3.05
CA PHE A 307 -1.38 17.39 2.64
C PHE A 307 -2.69 17.75 3.36
N THR A 308 -2.59 18.49 4.47
CA THR A 308 -3.71 19.10 5.21
C THR A 308 -4.51 20.16 4.43
N SER A 309 -3.96 20.72 3.34
CA SER A 309 -4.50 21.88 2.63
C SER A 309 -4.87 21.60 1.16
N LEU A 310 -4.97 20.31 0.78
CA LEU A 310 -5.26 19.93 -0.60
C LEU A 310 -6.78 19.99 -0.87
N ASP A 311 -7.20 21.05 -1.56
CA ASP A 311 -8.50 21.14 -2.21
C ASP A 311 -8.41 20.40 -3.55
N TYR A 312 -8.88 19.15 -3.57
CA TYR A 312 -8.91 18.33 -4.79
C TYR A 312 -10.16 18.69 -5.60
N GLU A 313 -10.01 19.61 -6.54
CA GLU A 313 -10.98 19.78 -7.63
C GLU A 313 -10.90 18.55 -8.55
N LEU A 314 -12.05 18.11 -9.08
CA LEU A 314 -12.14 16.99 -10.02
C LEU A 314 -11.32 17.29 -11.28
N GLU A 315 -10.06 16.82 -11.33
CA GLU A 315 -9.28 16.85 -12.57
C GLU A 315 -9.97 15.94 -13.59
N GLY A 316 -10.34 16.56 -14.72
CA GLY A 316 -11.23 16.03 -15.76
C GLY A 316 -11.13 14.53 -16.06
N ASP A 317 -12.30 13.88 -15.96
CA ASP A 317 -12.78 12.77 -16.79
C ASP A 317 -11.74 11.75 -17.25
N ARG A 318 -10.97 11.20 -16.31
CA ARG A 318 -10.48 9.83 -16.44
C ARG A 318 -11.42 8.94 -15.66
N GLN A 319 -12.58 8.69 -16.25
CA GLN A 319 -13.55 7.71 -15.79
C GLN A 319 -12.95 6.30 -15.96
N TYR A 320 -12.05 5.92 -15.06
CA TYR A 320 -11.83 4.51 -14.75
C TYR A 320 -12.89 4.13 -13.71
N ASP A 321 -14.13 4.03 -14.16
CA ASP A 321 -15.24 3.55 -13.34
C ASP A 321 -15.16 2.01 -13.25
N SER A 322 -14.07 1.52 -12.64
CA SER A 322 -13.84 0.08 -12.50
C SER A 322 -14.77 -0.56 -11.48
N ASP A 323 -15.58 0.21 -10.75
CA ASP A 323 -16.51 -0.37 -9.77
C ASP A 323 -17.87 -0.69 -10.42
N GLU A 324 -18.28 0.04 -11.48
CA GLU A 324 -19.52 -0.22 -12.22
C GLU A 324 -19.32 -1.07 -13.50
N GLU A 325 -18.11 -1.16 -14.05
CA GLU A 325 -17.86 -1.94 -15.29
C GLU A 325 -17.96 -3.47 -15.10
N PHE A 326 -18.13 -3.97 -13.87
CA PHE A 326 -18.30 -5.39 -13.58
C PHE A 326 -19.77 -5.84 -13.41
N GLU A 327 -20.76 -4.96 -13.59
CA GLU A 327 -22.19 -5.32 -13.42
C GLU A 327 -22.89 -5.88 -14.66
N ILE A 328 -22.22 -6.04 -15.80
CA ILE A 328 -22.84 -6.67 -16.98
C ILE A 328 -21.87 -7.62 -17.66
N LEU A 329 -22.07 -8.93 -17.44
CA LEU A 329 -22.12 -9.98 -18.46
C LEU A 329 -22.69 -11.28 -17.89
#